data_AF-A0A9E3RRE5-F1
#
_entry.id   AF-A0A9E3RRE5-F1
#
_cell.length_a   1.000
_cell.length_b   1.000
_cell.length_c   1.000
_cell.angle_alpha   90.00
_cell.angle_beta   90.00
_cell.angle_gamma   90.00
#
_symmetry.space_group_name_H-M   'P 1'
#
loop_
_entity.id
_entity.type
_entity.pdbx_description
1 polymer ?
#
loop_
_entity_poly.entity_id
_entity_poly.type
_entity_poly.pdbx_seq_one_letter_code
_entity_poly.pdbx_strand_id
1 'polypeptide(L)'
;VGCHENRNSAPPINGPARALALQRPPSKLDGWYGAPRFFSYEREVQPVFDKYCIECHDYGKSAADKLILAGDPDLVFNASYNELLRKGLIHVVGAGPAQVQSAFSWGSHASKLVKRIQENYHLDAESFDRIVTWLDLNAPYYPSYGSAYPDNPGGRSPLSAGEVARLTELTGIKFVDYLDWAKALGPQISFARPDLSPCLAGLSDRSPGAYQEALAIIRTGGERLAQRPHPYDDPAQLCATDQEREKKYQARRAIELANREAVRSGTKRYDQ
;
A
#
# COMPACT_ATOMS: atom_id res chain seq x y z
N VAL A 1 -32.58 -10.74 -9.85
CA VAL A 1 -31.42 -10.87 -10.75
C VAL A 1 -30.20 -11.25 -9.93
N GLY A 2 -30.09 -12.53 -9.60
CA GLY A 2 -28.89 -13.15 -9.06
C GLY A 2 -27.96 -13.64 -10.17
N CYS A 3 -26.77 -14.12 -9.77
CA CYS A 3 -25.68 -14.53 -10.66
C CYS A 3 -26.01 -15.71 -11.60
N HIS A 4 -27.16 -16.36 -11.46
CA HIS A 4 -27.60 -17.51 -12.24
C HIS A 4 -28.93 -17.31 -12.99
N GLU A 5 -29.45 -16.09 -13.03
CA GLU A 5 -30.70 -15.78 -13.75
C GLU A 5 -30.42 -15.34 -15.20
N ASN A 6 -31.41 -15.52 -16.08
CA ASN A 6 -31.28 -15.16 -17.49
C ASN A 6 -31.05 -13.64 -17.61
N ARG A 7 -30.07 -13.21 -18.40
CA ARG A 7 -29.69 -11.80 -18.57
C ARG A 7 -30.82 -10.89 -19.04
N ASN A 8 -31.84 -11.44 -19.69
CA ASN A 8 -33.03 -10.71 -20.17
C ASN A 8 -34.25 -10.87 -19.25
N SER A 9 -34.08 -11.53 -18.10
CA SER A 9 -35.17 -11.68 -17.12
C SER A 9 -35.14 -10.56 -16.10
N ALA A 10 -36.30 -9.95 -15.88
CA ALA A 10 -36.53 -9.08 -14.73
C ALA A 10 -36.97 -9.95 -13.54
N PRO A 11 -36.60 -9.58 -12.30
CA PRO A 11 -37.07 -10.31 -11.13
C PRO A 11 -38.59 -10.19 -11.06
N PRO A 12 -39.32 -11.28 -10.77
CA PRO A 12 -40.77 -11.21 -10.62
C PRO A 12 -41.12 -10.27 -9.47
N ILE A 13 -42.11 -9.40 -9.68
CA ILE A 13 -42.61 -8.45 -8.65
C ILE A 13 -43.47 -9.25 -7.65
N ASN A 14 -42.81 -10.03 -6.80
CA ASN A 14 -43.45 -10.84 -5.76
C ASN A 14 -43.15 -10.22 -4.39
N GLY A 15 -43.84 -9.13 -4.05
CA GLY A 15 -43.68 -8.40 -2.79
C GLY A 15 -44.44 -7.07 -2.79
N PRO A 16 -44.54 -6.35 -1.64
CA PRO A 16 -45.21 -5.05 -1.60
C PRO A 16 -44.58 -4.11 -2.63
N ALA A 17 -45.40 -3.22 -3.22
CA ALA A 17 -45.12 -2.44 -4.43
C ALA A 17 -43.82 -1.60 -4.44
N ARG A 18 -43.07 -1.51 -3.33
CA ARG A 18 -41.75 -0.89 -3.21
C ARG A 18 -40.88 -1.57 -2.17
N ALA A 19 -39.63 -1.90 -2.52
CA ALA A 19 -38.59 -2.33 -1.59
C ALA A 19 -38.42 -1.31 -0.44
N LEU A 20 -38.14 -1.77 0.79
CA LEU A 20 -37.99 -0.91 1.98
C LEU A 20 -37.02 0.25 1.77
N ALA A 21 -35.93 0.02 1.02
CA ALA A 21 -34.95 1.05 0.70
C ALA A 21 -35.53 2.23 -0.11
N LEU A 22 -36.54 1.99 -0.94
CA LEU A 22 -37.23 3.01 -1.75
C LEU A 22 -38.30 3.78 -0.96
N GLN A 23 -38.57 3.37 0.28
CA GLN A 23 -39.55 4.04 1.15
C GLN A 23 -38.90 5.14 2.01
N ARG A 24 -37.57 5.28 1.96
CA ARG A 24 -36.83 6.34 2.67
C ARG A 24 -35.98 7.15 1.70
N PRO A 25 -35.62 8.41 2.03
CA PRO A 25 -34.65 9.17 1.25
C PRO A 25 -33.30 8.45 1.12
N PRO A 26 -32.53 8.71 0.04
CA PRO A 26 -31.17 8.22 -0.10
C PRO A 26 -30.33 8.55 1.13
N SER A 27 -29.52 7.59 1.61
CA SER A 27 -28.54 7.86 2.66
C SER A 27 -27.52 8.88 2.15
N LYS A 28 -27.21 9.89 2.98
CA LYS A 28 -26.04 10.74 2.74
C LYS A 28 -24.78 9.93 3.01
N LEU A 29 -23.77 10.14 2.17
CA LEU A 29 -22.43 9.61 2.43
C LEU A 29 -21.69 10.64 3.27
N ASP A 30 -21.25 10.24 4.45
CA ASP A 30 -20.53 11.12 5.38
C ASP A 30 -19.03 11.24 5.04
N GLY A 31 -18.62 10.59 3.94
CA GLY A 31 -17.26 10.63 3.41
C GLY A 31 -16.34 9.61 4.07
N TRP A 32 -15.04 9.91 3.99
CA TRP A 32 -13.97 9.19 4.67
C TRP A 32 -13.28 10.15 5.65
N TYR A 33 -12.43 9.63 6.52
CA TYR A 33 -11.68 10.43 7.48
C TYR A 33 -10.74 11.45 6.79
N GLY A 34 -11.22 12.70 6.69
CA GLY A 34 -10.53 13.83 6.06
C GLY A 34 -10.88 14.06 4.58
N ALA A 35 -10.10 14.91 3.90
CA ALA A 35 -10.36 15.28 2.51
C ALA A 35 -10.22 14.09 1.53
N PRO A 36 -11.03 14.01 0.45
CA PRO A 36 -10.91 12.96 -0.56
C PRO A 36 -9.52 12.88 -1.19
N ARG A 37 -8.93 11.69 -1.24
CA ARG A 37 -7.60 11.41 -1.80
C ARG A 37 -7.48 9.94 -2.21
N PHE A 38 -6.44 9.62 -2.97
CA PHE A 38 -6.11 8.23 -3.27
C PHE A 38 -5.57 7.50 -2.05
N PHE A 39 -6.02 6.26 -1.87
CA PHE A 39 -5.65 5.44 -0.71
C PHE A 39 -4.14 5.17 -0.70
N SER A 40 -3.49 5.42 0.43
CA SER A 40 -2.05 5.22 0.61
C SER A 40 -1.82 4.56 1.94
N TYR A 41 -1.11 3.43 1.96
CA TYR A 41 -0.81 2.72 3.19
C TYR A 41 -0.10 3.61 4.22
N GLU A 42 0.88 4.40 3.77
CA GLU A 42 1.66 5.29 4.63
C GLU A 42 0.81 6.42 5.25
N ARG A 43 -0.23 6.89 4.56
CA ARG A 43 -1.11 7.95 5.07
C ARG A 43 -2.31 7.41 5.85
N GLU A 44 -2.80 6.24 5.47
CA GLU A 44 -4.07 5.72 5.99
C GLU A 44 -3.87 4.66 7.08
N VAL A 45 -2.78 3.87 7.04
CA VAL A 45 -2.61 2.68 7.87
C VAL A 45 -1.38 2.77 8.77
N GLN A 46 -0.21 3.14 8.24
CA GLN A 46 1.01 3.26 9.05
C GLN A 46 0.83 4.12 10.31
N PRO A 47 0.10 5.26 10.29
CA PRO A 47 -0.13 6.07 11.48
C PRO A 47 -0.89 5.34 12.58
N VAL A 48 -1.70 4.33 12.24
CA VAL A 48 -2.36 3.46 13.22
C VAL A 48 -1.31 2.61 13.95
N PHE A 49 -0.38 2.02 13.22
CA PHE A 49 0.71 1.26 13.85
C PHE A 49 1.67 2.15 14.62
N ASP A 50 1.94 3.36 14.12
CA ASP A 50 2.77 4.35 14.83
C ASP A 50 2.14 4.77 16.16
N LYS A 51 0.82 4.88 16.21
CA LYS A 51 0.07 5.24 17.43
C LYS A 51 -0.02 4.08 18.43
N TYR A 52 -0.21 2.86 17.97
CA TYR A 52 -0.64 1.74 18.83
C TYR A 52 0.34 0.58 18.95
N CYS A 53 1.34 0.48 18.07
CA CYS A 53 2.11 -0.77 17.93
C CYS A 53 3.62 -0.58 18.05
N ILE A 54 4.18 0.51 17.53
CA ILE A 54 5.64 0.65 17.42
C ILE A 54 6.35 0.76 18.77
N GLU A 55 5.67 1.11 19.87
CA GLU A 55 6.30 1.11 21.21
C GLU A 55 6.94 -0.25 21.55
N CYS A 56 6.32 -1.34 21.09
CA CYS A 56 6.81 -2.71 21.24
C CYS A 56 7.39 -3.29 19.94
N HIS A 57 6.87 -2.89 18.78
CA HIS A 57 7.13 -3.50 17.47
C HIS A 57 8.04 -2.64 16.57
N ASP A 58 8.91 -1.81 17.15
CA ASP A 58 9.92 -1.04 16.42
C ASP A 58 11.32 -1.66 16.52
N TYR A 59 12.25 -1.27 15.66
CA TYR A 59 13.63 -1.76 15.66
C TYR A 59 14.28 -1.57 17.05
N GLY A 60 14.93 -2.63 17.54
CA GLY A 60 15.55 -2.63 18.87
C GLY A 60 14.57 -2.72 20.05
N LYS A 61 13.26 -2.90 19.80
CA LYS A 61 12.26 -3.14 20.84
C LYS A 61 12.01 -4.63 21.06
N SER A 62 11.40 -4.95 22.20
CA SER A 62 11.23 -6.31 22.70
C SER A 62 10.45 -7.25 21.77
N ALA A 63 9.58 -6.72 20.91
CA ALA A 63 8.79 -7.53 19.99
C ALA A 63 9.27 -7.47 18.52
N ALA A 64 10.32 -6.69 18.23
CA ALA A 64 10.84 -6.49 16.87
C ALA A 64 11.25 -7.80 16.19
N ASP A 65 11.92 -8.69 16.91
CA ASP A 65 12.37 -9.99 16.39
C ASP A 65 11.20 -10.90 15.99
N LYS A 66 10.01 -10.68 16.58
CA LYS A 66 8.80 -11.45 16.29
C LYS A 66 7.96 -10.78 15.21
N LEU A 67 7.87 -9.47 15.22
CA LEU A 67 7.06 -8.67 14.31
C LEU A 67 7.54 -7.22 14.33
N ILE A 68 8.01 -6.71 13.21
CA ILE A 68 8.33 -5.29 13.01
C ILE A 68 7.14 -4.57 12.35
N LEU A 69 6.69 -3.48 12.95
CA LEU A 69 5.58 -2.64 12.45
C LEU A 69 6.01 -1.18 12.21
N ALA A 70 7.32 -0.94 12.19
CA ALA A 70 7.90 0.35 11.86
C ALA A 70 7.62 0.78 10.41
N GLY A 71 7.42 2.08 10.21
CA GLY A 71 7.14 2.68 8.91
C GLY A 71 8.37 2.93 8.03
N ASP A 72 9.54 2.39 8.39
CA ASP A 72 10.81 2.67 7.71
C ASP A 72 10.78 2.19 6.27
N PRO A 73 11.17 3.05 5.30
CA PRO A 73 11.26 2.65 3.91
C PRO A 73 12.31 1.54 3.71
N ASP A 74 11.89 0.47 3.04
CA ASP A 74 12.76 -0.54 2.44
C ASP A 74 12.85 -0.27 0.92
N LEU A 75 13.34 -1.22 0.12
CA LEU A 75 13.54 -1.08 -1.33
C LEU A 75 12.28 -0.67 -2.09
N VAL A 76 11.11 -1.19 -1.75
CA VAL A 76 9.88 -0.93 -2.54
C VAL A 76 8.70 -0.56 -1.67
N PHE A 77 8.59 -1.10 -0.47
CA PHE A 77 7.56 -0.77 0.51
C PHE A 77 8.25 -0.54 1.85
N ASN A 78 7.52 -0.05 2.86
CA ASN A 78 8.08 0.05 4.19
C ASN A 78 8.13 -1.29 4.93
N ALA A 79 8.79 -1.27 6.08
CA ALA A 79 9.09 -2.47 6.85
C ALA A 79 7.84 -3.18 7.36
N SER A 80 6.87 -2.45 7.92
CA SER A 80 5.63 -3.02 8.45
C SER A 80 4.81 -3.73 7.37
N TYR A 81 4.71 -3.14 6.17
CA TYR A 81 3.95 -3.74 5.07
C TYR A 81 4.58 -5.05 4.60
N ASN A 82 5.90 -5.04 4.38
CA ASN A 82 6.66 -6.23 4.00
C ASN A 82 6.55 -7.34 5.05
N GLU A 83 6.59 -6.95 6.33
CA GLU A 83 6.51 -7.90 7.44
C GLU A 83 5.14 -8.58 7.55
N LEU A 84 4.06 -7.78 7.44
CA LEU A 84 2.68 -8.28 7.49
C LEU A 84 2.38 -9.25 6.35
N LEU A 85 2.87 -8.95 5.14
CA LEU A 85 2.77 -9.82 3.97
C LEU A 85 3.56 -11.11 4.16
N ARG A 86 4.86 -11.01 4.46
CA ARG A 86 5.74 -12.18 4.66
C ARG A 86 5.16 -13.17 5.65
N LYS A 87 4.69 -12.67 6.80
CA LYS A 87 4.19 -13.54 7.88
C LYS A 87 2.79 -14.09 7.61
N GLY A 88 2.16 -13.74 6.48
CA GLY A 88 0.79 -14.13 6.17
C GLY A 88 -0.19 -13.69 7.25
N LEU A 89 0.01 -12.48 7.79
CA LEU A 89 -0.88 -11.87 8.77
C LEU A 89 -2.09 -11.20 8.10
N ILE A 90 -1.93 -10.84 6.83
CA ILE A 90 -3.00 -10.33 5.97
C ILE A 90 -3.32 -11.38 4.90
N HIS A 91 -4.59 -11.49 4.53
CA HIS A 91 -5.05 -12.40 3.50
C HIS A 91 -5.73 -11.62 2.38
N VAL A 92 -5.01 -11.41 1.30
CA VAL A 92 -5.42 -10.56 0.18
C VAL A 92 -5.28 -11.32 -1.12
N VAL A 93 -6.05 -10.93 -2.13
CA VAL A 93 -6.01 -11.55 -3.46
C VAL A 93 -4.70 -11.19 -4.17
N GLY A 94 -4.14 -10.01 -3.89
CA GLY A 94 -2.96 -9.51 -4.59
C GLY A 94 -3.26 -9.27 -6.08
N ALA A 95 -2.32 -9.61 -6.97
CA ALA A 95 -2.56 -9.68 -8.42
C ALA A 95 -3.29 -10.97 -8.84
N GLY A 96 -4.04 -11.55 -7.90
CA GLY A 96 -4.43 -12.96 -7.84
C GLY A 96 -5.31 -13.48 -8.97
N PRO A 97 -5.79 -14.72 -8.80
CA PRO A 97 -6.35 -15.51 -9.88
C PRO A 97 -7.54 -14.82 -10.57
N ALA A 98 -7.68 -15.00 -11.89
CA ALA A 98 -8.80 -14.46 -12.66
C ALA A 98 -10.18 -15.01 -12.20
N GLN A 99 -10.18 -16.06 -11.39
CA GLN A 99 -11.38 -16.68 -10.82
C GLN A 99 -12.01 -15.81 -9.72
N VAL A 100 -13.35 -15.82 -9.71
CA VAL A 100 -14.14 -15.22 -8.63
C VAL A 100 -13.79 -15.89 -7.30
N GLN A 101 -13.46 -15.06 -6.31
CA GLN A 101 -13.18 -15.53 -4.95
C GLN A 101 -14.47 -15.78 -4.19
N SER A 102 -14.46 -16.77 -3.29
CA SER A 102 -15.58 -17.04 -2.40
C SER A 102 -15.81 -15.87 -1.45
N ALA A 103 -17.06 -15.66 -1.03
CA ALA A 103 -17.38 -14.65 -0.04
C ALA A 103 -16.57 -14.89 1.26
N PHE A 104 -16.07 -13.81 1.85
CA PHE A 104 -15.25 -13.81 3.08
C PHE A 104 -13.95 -14.62 3.01
N SER A 105 -13.50 -15.07 1.83
CA SER A 105 -12.24 -15.81 1.70
C SER A 105 -10.99 -14.93 1.73
N TRP A 106 -11.14 -13.61 1.67
CA TRP A 106 -10.06 -12.63 1.69
C TRP A 106 -10.52 -11.33 2.36
N GLY A 107 -9.60 -10.39 2.51
CA GLY A 107 -9.84 -9.09 3.13
C GLY A 107 -9.75 -9.16 4.65
N SER A 108 -10.41 -8.21 5.31
CA SER A 108 -10.40 -8.01 6.76
C SER A 108 -10.80 -9.26 7.54
N HIS A 109 -11.86 -9.95 7.10
CA HIS A 109 -12.42 -11.12 7.78
C HIS A 109 -11.48 -12.33 7.77
N ALA A 110 -10.76 -12.54 6.66
CA ALA A 110 -9.83 -13.66 6.52
C ALA A 110 -8.45 -13.36 7.13
N SER A 111 -8.16 -12.09 7.43
CA SER A 111 -6.84 -11.64 7.88
C SER A 111 -6.64 -11.90 9.38
N LYS A 112 -5.57 -12.61 9.73
CA LYS A 112 -5.18 -12.88 11.13
C LYS A 112 -4.96 -11.60 11.91
N LEU A 113 -4.47 -10.54 11.27
CA LEU A 113 -4.26 -9.23 11.87
C LEU A 113 -5.54 -8.70 12.54
N VAL A 114 -6.66 -8.68 11.81
CA VAL A 114 -7.95 -8.15 12.33
C VAL A 114 -8.44 -9.01 13.48
N LYS A 115 -8.38 -10.34 13.33
CA LYS A 115 -8.74 -11.27 14.41
C LYS A 115 -7.94 -11.01 15.69
N ARG A 116 -6.62 -10.82 15.57
CA ARG A 116 -5.74 -10.54 16.72
C ARG A 116 -6.06 -9.21 17.40
N ILE A 117 -6.34 -8.18 16.61
CA ILE A 117 -6.78 -6.87 17.12
C ILE A 117 -8.06 -7.07 17.91
N GLN A 118 -9.13 -7.60 17.31
CA GLN A 118 -10.42 -7.76 17.97
C GLN A 118 -10.37 -8.59 19.27
N GLU A 119 -9.51 -9.62 19.32
CA GLU A 119 -9.38 -10.48 20.50
C GLU A 119 -8.59 -9.85 21.65
N ASN A 120 -7.55 -9.07 21.35
CA ASN A 120 -6.52 -8.71 22.34
C ASN A 120 -6.21 -7.21 22.43
N TYR A 121 -6.81 -6.37 21.60
CA TYR A 121 -6.45 -4.96 21.49
C TYR A 121 -7.64 -4.09 21.10
N HIS A 122 -7.76 -2.90 21.68
CA HIS A 122 -8.85 -1.98 21.38
C HIS A 122 -8.29 -0.76 20.67
N LEU A 123 -8.59 -0.64 19.38
CA LEU A 123 -8.35 0.57 18.60
C LEU A 123 -9.58 1.48 18.70
N ASP A 124 -9.38 2.79 18.52
CA ASP A 124 -10.50 3.69 18.24
C ASP A 124 -11.18 3.32 16.89
N ALA A 125 -12.43 3.76 16.72
CA ALA A 125 -13.25 3.39 15.56
C ALA A 125 -12.58 3.77 14.22
N GLU A 126 -12.02 4.98 14.12
CA GLU A 126 -11.33 5.43 12.91
C GLU A 126 -10.11 4.56 12.59
N SER A 127 -9.30 4.26 13.60
CA SER A 127 -8.10 3.42 13.45
C SER A 127 -8.44 2.00 13.04
N PHE A 128 -9.53 1.45 13.57
CA PHE A 128 -10.02 0.13 13.16
C PHE A 128 -10.56 0.13 11.72
N ASP A 129 -11.36 1.14 11.37
CA ASP A 129 -11.92 1.31 10.02
C ASP A 129 -10.81 1.41 8.96
N ARG A 130 -9.74 2.14 9.26
CA ARG A 130 -8.56 2.28 8.38
C ARG A 130 -7.92 0.94 8.05
N ILE A 131 -7.71 0.08 9.06
CA ILE A 131 -7.13 -1.25 8.87
C ILE A 131 -8.07 -2.16 8.08
N VAL A 132 -9.36 -2.21 8.46
CA VAL A 132 -10.35 -3.06 7.78
C VAL A 132 -10.53 -2.65 6.33
N THR A 133 -10.67 -1.34 6.08
CA THR A 133 -10.84 -0.80 4.72
C THR A 133 -9.61 -1.06 3.86
N TRP A 134 -8.40 -0.89 4.40
CA TRP A 134 -7.17 -1.22 3.68
C TRP A 134 -7.16 -2.68 3.20
N LEU A 135 -7.48 -3.62 4.08
CA LEU A 135 -7.51 -5.05 3.75
C LEU A 135 -8.59 -5.38 2.73
N ASP A 136 -9.78 -4.80 2.88
CA ASP A 136 -10.91 -5.01 1.97
C ASP A 136 -10.71 -4.35 0.60
N LEU A 137 -9.82 -3.34 0.52
CA LEU A 137 -9.34 -2.76 -0.73
C LEU A 137 -8.21 -3.58 -1.39
N ASN A 138 -7.93 -4.80 -0.92
CA ASN A 138 -6.86 -5.67 -1.39
C ASN A 138 -5.44 -5.17 -1.01
N ALA A 139 -5.35 -4.48 0.14
CA ALA A 139 -4.12 -3.97 0.75
C ALA A 139 -3.19 -3.16 -0.19
N PRO A 140 -3.67 -2.11 -0.89
CA PRO A 140 -2.80 -1.29 -1.72
C PRO A 140 -1.76 -0.55 -0.87
N TYR A 141 -0.53 -0.41 -1.38
CA TYR A 141 0.51 0.40 -0.75
C TYR A 141 0.52 1.83 -1.30
N TYR A 142 0.84 1.97 -2.59
CA TYR A 142 0.97 3.25 -3.27
C TYR A 142 -0.39 3.78 -3.76
N PRO A 143 -0.65 5.10 -3.63
CA PRO A 143 -1.89 5.71 -4.13
C PRO A 143 -1.93 5.87 -5.65
N SER A 144 -0.79 5.78 -6.33
CA SER A 144 -0.67 5.95 -7.78
C SER A 144 0.44 5.07 -8.34
N TYR A 145 0.45 4.87 -9.66
CA TYR A 145 1.52 4.14 -10.35
C TYR A 145 2.74 5.01 -10.67
N GLY A 146 2.66 6.32 -10.45
CA GLY A 146 3.72 7.26 -10.85
C GLY A 146 5.00 7.07 -10.05
N SER A 147 6.15 7.11 -10.73
CA SER A 147 7.46 6.77 -10.19
C SER A 147 8.44 7.95 -10.22
N ALA A 148 9.24 8.09 -9.15
CA ALA A 148 10.42 8.94 -9.12
C ALA A 148 11.69 8.21 -9.62
N TYR A 149 11.69 6.88 -9.61
CA TYR A 149 12.84 6.02 -9.85
C TYR A 149 12.52 4.93 -10.88
N PRO A 150 12.23 5.30 -12.14
CA PRO A 150 11.66 4.38 -13.13
C PRO A 150 12.57 3.20 -13.48
N ASP A 151 13.89 3.40 -13.40
CA ASP A 151 14.91 2.40 -13.76
C ASP A 151 15.37 1.55 -12.56
N ASN A 152 14.86 1.84 -11.37
CA ASN A 152 15.24 1.16 -10.14
C ASN A 152 14.26 0.03 -9.80
N PRO A 153 14.65 -0.92 -8.93
CA PRO A 153 13.77 -2.00 -8.49
C PRO A 153 12.37 -1.53 -8.07
N GLY A 154 11.35 -2.21 -8.61
CA GLY A 154 9.94 -1.89 -8.37
C GLY A 154 9.48 -0.53 -8.88
N GLY A 155 10.32 0.22 -9.61
CA GLY A 155 10.06 1.62 -9.96
C GLY A 155 9.99 2.54 -8.72
N ARG A 156 10.53 2.10 -7.58
CA ARG A 156 10.37 2.79 -6.28
C ARG A 156 11.67 2.88 -5.51
N SER A 157 12.56 1.91 -5.62
CA SER A 157 13.80 1.89 -4.85
C SER A 157 14.62 3.15 -5.08
N PRO A 158 15.11 3.81 -4.01
CA PRO A 158 16.09 4.86 -4.18
C PRO A 158 17.42 4.28 -4.66
N LEU A 159 17.73 3.01 -4.41
CA LEU A 159 18.93 2.34 -4.91
C LEU A 159 18.75 1.82 -6.34
N SER A 160 19.78 1.99 -7.16
CA SER A 160 19.91 1.42 -8.50
C SER A 160 20.12 -0.10 -8.47
N ALA A 161 19.90 -0.76 -9.61
CA ALA A 161 20.16 -2.20 -9.74
C ALA A 161 21.62 -2.58 -9.40
N GLY A 162 22.59 -1.72 -9.73
CA GLY A 162 24.00 -1.93 -9.41
C GLY A 162 24.29 -1.84 -7.91
N GLU A 163 23.70 -0.85 -7.22
CA GLU A 163 23.81 -0.72 -5.76
C GLU A 163 23.17 -1.91 -5.03
N VAL A 164 22.03 -2.40 -5.51
CA VAL A 164 21.36 -3.59 -4.95
C VAL A 164 22.17 -4.87 -5.22
N ALA A 165 22.78 -5.01 -6.39
CA ALA A 165 23.70 -6.11 -6.68
C ALA A 165 24.92 -6.06 -5.75
N ARG A 166 25.49 -4.87 -5.53
CA ARG A 166 26.62 -4.71 -4.62
C ARG A 166 26.24 -5.03 -3.17
N LEU A 167 25.08 -4.60 -2.69
CA LEU A 167 24.56 -5.00 -1.39
C LEU A 167 24.39 -6.53 -1.29
N THR A 168 23.96 -7.19 -2.37
CA THR A 168 23.86 -8.65 -2.42
C THR A 168 25.22 -9.30 -2.21
N GLU A 169 26.27 -8.81 -2.87
CA GLU A 169 27.64 -9.32 -2.71
C GLU A 169 28.18 -9.13 -1.28
N LEU A 170 27.91 -7.98 -0.67
CA LEU A 170 28.42 -7.62 0.66
C LEU A 170 27.72 -8.39 1.78
N THR A 171 26.41 -8.60 1.67
CA THR A 171 25.57 -9.16 2.74
C THR A 171 25.26 -10.64 2.54
N GLY A 172 25.39 -11.15 1.31
CA GLY A 172 24.94 -12.49 0.90
C GLY A 172 23.42 -12.60 0.71
N ILE A 173 22.68 -11.51 0.88
CA ILE A 173 21.21 -11.46 0.81
C ILE A 173 20.79 -11.14 -0.61
N LYS A 174 20.04 -12.05 -1.25
CA LYS A 174 19.59 -11.89 -2.64
C LYS A 174 18.35 -10.99 -2.72
N PHE A 175 18.53 -9.69 -2.60
CA PHE A 175 17.42 -8.72 -2.55
C PHE A 175 16.43 -8.83 -3.73
N VAL A 176 16.92 -9.14 -4.94
CA VAL A 176 16.08 -9.33 -6.13
C VAL A 176 15.10 -10.50 -5.98
N ASP A 177 15.46 -11.54 -5.23
CA ASP A 177 14.57 -12.68 -4.98
C ASP A 177 13.38 -12.26 -4.10
N TYR A 178 13.51 -11.21 -3.29
CA TYR A 178 12.48 -10.77 -2.34
C TYR A 178 11.51 -9.75 -2.91
N LEU A 179 11.72 -9.34 -4.17
CA LEU A 179 10.68 -8.68 -4.95
C LEU A 179 9.57 -9.66 -5.35
N ASP A 180 9.84 -10.96 -5.30
CA ASP A 180 8.82 -12.02 -5.39
C ASP A 180 8.15 -12.20 -4.02
N TRP A 181 6.84 -11.93 -3.97
CA TRP A 181 6.03 -12.02 -2.77
C TRP A 181 6.10 -13.40 -2.10
N ALA A 182 6.32 -14.48 -2.87
CA ALA A 182 6.40 -15.84 -2.35
C ALA A 182 7.74 -16.14 -1.64
N LYS A 183 8.76 -15.31 -1.84
CA LYS A 183 10.12 -15.52 -1.35
C LYS A 183 10.59 -14.46 -0.37
N ALA A 184 9.76 -13.45 -0.10
CA ALA A 184 10.14 -12.30 0.72
C ALA A 184 10.68 -12.71 2.09
N LEU A 185 11.94 -12.34 2.40
CA LEU A 185 12.51 -12.52 3.75
C LEU A 185 11.95 -11.52 4.77
N GLY A 186 11.17 -10.55 4.32
CA GLY A 186 10.65 -9.45 5.14
C GLY A 186 11.58 -8.25 5.00
N PRO A 187 11.45 -7.25 5.88
CA PRO A 187 12.28 -6.07 5.77
C PRO A 187 13.75 -6.39 5.99
N GLN A 188 14.61 -5.88 5.10
CA GLN A 188 16.06 -6.08 5.14
C GLN A 188 16.82 -4.77 5.20
N ILE A 189 16.23 -3.68 4.69
CA ILE A 189 16.83 -2.35 4.69
C ILE A 189 15.91 -1.40 5.44
N SER A 190 16.49 -0.55 6.29
CA SER A 190 15.83 0.67 6.77
C SER A 190 16.60 1.87 6.23
N PHE A 191 16.01 2.59 5.28
CA PHE A 191 16.60 3.83 4.78
C PHE A 191 16.52 4.98 5.79
N ALA A 192 15.51 4.96 6.68
CA ALA A 192 15.35 5.96 7.73
C ALA A 192 16.36 5.78 8.87
N ARG A 193 16.74 4.53 9.17
CA ARG A 193 17.69 4.16 10.23
C ARG A 193 18.68 3.11 9.70
N PRO A 194 19.64 3.52 8.84
CA PRO A 194 20.54 2.60 8.13
C PRO A 194 21.27 1.58 9.02
N ASP A 195 21.74 2.02 10.19
CA ASP A 195 22.46 1.18 11.16
C ASP A 195 21.60 0.05 11.75
N LEU A 196 20.27 0.15 11.68
CA LEU A 196 19.33 -0.87 12.15
C LEU A 196 18.89 -1.84 11.04
N SER A 197 19.45 -1.72 9.83
CA SER A 197 19.08 -2.57 8.70
C SER A 197 19.42 -4.04 8.97
N PRO A 198 18.44 -4.97 8.94
CA PRO A 198 18.68 -6.39 9.21
C PRO A 198 19.74 -7.02 8.31
N CYS A 199 19.93 -6.53 7.08
CA CYS A 199 20.95 -7.05 6.18
C CYS A 199 22.39 -6.83 6.65
N LEU A 200 22.61 -5.92 7.61
CA LEU A 200 23.91 -5.65 8.21
C LEU A 200 24.22 -6.56 9.40
N ALA A 201 23.25 -7.36 9.86
CA ALA A 201 23.40 -8.17 11.06
C ALA A 201 24.60 -9.13 10.98
N GLY A 202 25.47 -9.06 11.98
CA GLY A 202 26.71 -9.84 12.07
C GLY A 202 27.76 -9.53 10.98
N LEU A 203 27.53 -8.54 10.11
CA LEU A 203 28.50 -8.14 9.09
C LEU A 203 29.64 -7.32 9.71
N SER A 204 29.34 -6.51 10.74
CA SER A 204 30.34 -5.74 11.50
C SER A 204 31.47 -6.63 12.04
N ASP A 205 31.14 -7.83 12.50
CA ASP A 205 32.10 -8.76 13.12
C ASP A 205 32.81 -9.61 12.07
N ARG A 206 32.10 -10.02 11.02
CA ARG A 206 32.63 -10.90 9.96
C ARG A 206 33.52 -10.15 8.95
N SER A 207 33.13 -8.94 8.59
CA SER A 207 33.83 -8.11 7.61
C SER A 207 33.52 -6.63 7.84
N PRO A 208 34.28 -5.93 8.71
CA PRO A 208 34.06 -4.52 9.01
C PRO A 208 34.06 -3.63 7.77
N GLY A 209 34.92 -3.94 6.78
CA GLY A 209 34.95 -3.21 5.51
C GLY A 209 33.66 -3.37 4.72
N ALA A 210 33.14 -4.59 4.60
CA ALA A 210 31.86 -4.83 3.93
C ALA A 210 30.69 -4.18 4.66
N TYR A 211 30.72 -4.15 5.99
CA TYR A 211 29.71 -3.46 6.80
C TYR A 211 29.70 -1.95 6.49
N GLN A 212 30.86 -1.29 6.51
CA GLN A 212 30.95 0.15 6.24
C GLN A 212 30.48 0.49 4.82
N GLU A 213 30.85 -0.33 3.84
CA GLU A 213 30.41 -0.14 2.46
C GLU A 213 28.89 -0.34 2.31
N ALA A 214 28.34 -1.42 2.86
CA ALA A 214 26.91 -1.68 2.81
C ALA A 214 26.10 -0.58 3.51
N LEU A 215 26.55 -0.14 4.68
CA LEU A 215 25.95 0.96 5.42
C LEU A 215 25.98 2.28 4.62
N ALA A 216 27.08 2.58 3.94
CA ALA A 216 27.21 3.76 3.09
C ALA A 216 26.24 3.72 1.89
N ILE A 217 26.05 2.56 1.28
CA ILE A 217 25.06 2.39 0.20
C ILE A 217 23.65 2.66 0.74
N ILE A 218 23.29 2.11 1.90
CA ILE A 218 21.95 2.32 2.49
C ILE A 218 21.75 3.79 2.86
N ARG A 219 22.74 4.46 3.46
CA ARG A 219 22.70 5.90 3.75
C ARG A 219 22.50 6.74 2.50
N THR A 220 23.24 6.44 1.43
CA THR A 220 23.08 7.08 0.11
C THR A 220 21.65 6.93 -0.41
N GLY A 221 21.04 5.75 -0.26
CA GLY A 221 19.64 5.52 -0.61
C GLY A 221 18.68 6.37 0.23
N GLY A 222 18.89 6.46 1.54
CA GLY A 222 18.09 7.30 2.44
C GLY A 222 18.18 8.78 2.11
N GLU A 223 19.38 9.30 1.84
CA GLU A 223 19.61 10.68 1.41
C GLU A 223 18.90 10.98 0.08
N ARG A 224 18.97 10.04 -0.88
CA ARG A 224 18.31 10.17 -2.18
C ARG A 224 16.79 10.18 -2.05
N LEU A 225 16.23 9.39 -1.12
CA LEU A 225 14.80 9.38 -0.81
C LEU A 225 14.36 10.67 -0.12
N ALA A 226 15.18 11.24 0.77
CA ALA A 226 14.91 12.53 1.39
C ALA A 226 14.90 13.69 0.38
N GLN A 227 15.80 13.65 -0.61
CA GLN A 227 15.86 14.65 -1.68
C GLN A 227 14.75 14.47 -2.73
N ARG A 228 14.36 13.22 -3.00
CA ARG A 228 13.34 12.89 -4.00
C ARG A 228 12.37 11.84 -3.44
N PRO A 229 11.40 12.25 -2.59
CA PRO A 229 10.49 11.32 -1.96
C PRO A 229 9.54 10.67 -2.97
N HIS A 230 8.78 9.68 -2.52
CA HIS A 230 7.75 9.07 -3.36
C HIS A 230 6.67 10.09 -3.72
N PRO A 231 6.29 10.18 -5.01
CA PRO A 231 5.50 11.28 -5.56
C PRO A 231 3.99 11.10 -5.28
N TYR A 232 3.60 11.07 -4.00
CA TYR A 232 2.21 10.81 -3.61
C TYR A 232 1.24 11.87 -4.13
N ASP A 233 1.56 13.14 -3.92
CA ASP A 233 0.72 14.28 -4.33
C ASP A 233 1.50 15.36 -5.08
N ASP A 234 2.81 15.15 -5.34
CA ASP A 234 3.66 16.11 -6.04
C ASP A 234 4.10 15.55 -7.41
N PRO A 235 3.39 15.94 -8.49
CA PRO A 235 3.77 15.54 -9.84
C PRO A 235 5.19 15.96 -10.23
N ALA A 236 5.79 16.98 -9.60
CA ALA A 236 7.15 17.41 -9.94
C ALA A 236 8.21 16.36 -9.59
N GLN A 237 7.91 15.46 -8.64
CA GLN A 237 8.82 14.41 -8.21
C GLN A 237 8.80 13.18 -9.14
N LEU A 238 7.77 13.06 -9.99
CA LEU A 238 7.67 12.01 -11.01
C LEU A 238 8.82 12.09 -12.02
N CYS A 239 9.15 10.97 -12.64
CA CYS A 239 10.02 10.94 -13.81
C CYS A 239 9.31 11.62 -15.00
N ALA A 240 10.08 12.09 -15.99
CA ALA A 240 9.55 12.86 -17.11
C ALA A 240 8.38 12.16 -17.82
N THR A 241 8.52 10.86 -18.09
CA THR A 241 7.47 10.04 -18.71
C THR A 241 6.18 10.02 -17.89
N ASP A 242 6.28 9.89 -16.56
CA ASP A 242 5.11 9.87 -15.70
C ASP A 242 4.51 11.26 -15.48
N GLN A 243 5.31 12.33 -15.55
CA GLN A 243 4.79 13.70 -15.61
C GLN A 243 3.91 13.92 -16.86
N GLU A 244 4.33 13.42 -18.02
CA GLU A 244 3.53 13.50 -19.24
C GLU A 244 2.23 12.68 -19.15
N ARG A 245 2.31 11.48 -18.57
CA ARG A 245 1.12 10.64 -18.30
C ARG A 245 0.16 11.34 -17.34
N GLU A 246 0.67 11.95 -16.28
CA GLU A 246 -0.14 12.68 -15.29
C GLU A 246 -0.84 13.89 -15.93
N LYS A 247 -0.16 14.66 -16.79
CA LYS A 247 -0.80 15.74 -17.57
C LYS A 247 -1.98 15.22 -18.38
N LYS A 248 -1.84 14.06 -19.03
CA LYS A 248 -2.92 13.42 -19.79
C LYS A 248 -4.07 12.97 -18.89
N TYR A 249 -3.78 12.40 -17.72
CA TYR A 249 -4.80 12.00 -16.74
C TYR A 249 -5.58 13.20 -16.21
N GLN A 250 -4.89 14.29 -15.86
CA GLN A 250 -5.51 15.52 -15.38
C GLN A 250 -6.43 16.15 -16.44
N ALA A 251 -5.99 16.20 -17.70
CA ALA A 251 -6.83 16.66 -18.81
C ALA A 251 -8.10 15.81 -18.96
N ARG A 252 -7.99 14.48 -18.89
CA ARG A 252 -9.15 13.58 -18.96
C ARG A 252 -10.10 13.75 -17.77
N ARG A 253 -9.55 13.89 -16.56
CA ARG A 253 -10.34 14.12 -15.34
C ARG A 253 -11.10 15.45 -15.40
N ALA A 254 -10.48 16.51 -15.93
CA ALA A 254 -11.15 17.80 -16.12
C ALA A 254 -12.34 17.70 -17.09
N ILE A 255 -12.17 16.98 -18.21
CA ILE A 255 -13.27 16.69 -19.15
C ILE A 255 -14.38 15.91 -18.44
N GLU A 256 -14.04 14.86 -17.70
CA GLU A 256 -15.02 14.04 -16.99
C GLU A 256 -15.81 14.85 -15.94
N LEU A 257 -15.13 15.67 -15.14
CA LEU A 257 -15.77 16.53 -14.14
C LEU A 257 -16.73 17.52 -14.82
N ALA A 258 -16.32 18.12 -15.92
CA ALA A 258 -17.18 19.04 -16.66
C ALA A 258 -18.39 18.34 -17.29
N ASN A 259 -18.24 17.10 -17.76
CA ASN A 259 -19.34 16.29 -18.27
C ASN A 259 -20.34 15.93 -17.14
N ARG A 260 -19.83 15.52 -15.97
CA ARG A 260 -20.67 15.25 -14.78
C ARG A 260 -21.44 16.48 -14.35
N GLU A 261 -20.81 17.65 -14.37
CA GLU A 261 -21.45 18.93 -14.05
C GLU A 261 -22.53 19.31 -15.08
N ALA A 262 -22.30 19.04 -16.37
CA ALA A 262 -23.30 19.27 -17.41
C ALA A 262 -24.55 18.40 -17.19
N VAL A 263 -24.37 17.11 -16.90
CA VAL A 263 -25.47 16.20 -16.54
C VAL A 263 -26.21 16.69 -15.30
N ARG A 264 -25.49 17.09 -14.25
CA ARG A 264 -26.07 17.58 -12.99
C ARG A 264 -26.89 18.85 -13.18
N SER A 265 -26.46 19.74 -14.07
CA SER A 265 -27.11 21.02 -14.36
C SER A 265 -28.15 20.94 -15.51
N GLY A 266 -28.30 19.80 -16.16
CA GLY A 266 -29.19 19.63 -17.32
C GLY A 266 -28.69 20.33 -18.59
N THR A 267 -27.41 20.69 -18.67
CA THR A 267 -26.78 21.32 -19.83
C THR A 267 -26.14 20.28 -20.75
N LYS A 268 -25.91 20.64 -22.03
CA LYS A 268 -25.22 19.77 -22.99
C LYS A 268 -23.77 20.21 -23.15
N ARG A 269 -22.87 19.22 -23.20
CA ARG A 269 -21.46 19.39 -23.51
C ARG A 269 -21.07 18.38 -24.58
N TYR A 270 -20.35 18.85 -25.59
CA TYR A 270 -19.84 18.03 -26.69
C TYR A 270 -18.32 17.94 -26.56
N ASP A 271 -17.76 16.82 -27.00
CA ASP A 271 -16.31 16.66 -27.08
C ASP A 271 -15.72 17.71 -28.03
N GLN A 272 -14.55 18.25 -27.67
CA GLN A 272 -13.76 19.13 -28.53
C GLN A 272 -12.74 18.34 -29.34
#